data_AF-A0A2P5MQW5-F1
#
_entry.id   AF-A0A2P5MQW5-F1
#
_cell.length_a   1.000
_cell.length_b   1.000
_cell.length_c   1.000
_cell.angle_alpha   90.00
_cell.angle_beta   90.00
_cell.angle_gamma   90.00
#
_symmetry.space_group_name_H-M   'P 1'
#
loop_
_entity.id
_entity.type
_entity.pdbx_description
1 polymer ?
#
loop_
_entity_poly.entity_id
_entity_poly.type
_entity_poly.pdbx_seq_one_letter_code
_entity_poly.pdbx_strand_id
1 'polypeptide(L)'
;MLKKSLTLALLLASNMSYAGIWAPTDGDSNFFDLDTLIFGTSANEFGIFEDTADIASSLPKLVFTGGATVSFTQNGLNWDISNGSSSATLLGSYNFQIGFNRNGTWESETTSAPIAFLGNTTWELAFGSGQGNLKKLYAIDIQPSQATTDFPMPVPVPGAVWLMGSALIGMLSIGRRKIA
;
A
#
# COMPACT_ATOMS: atom_id res chain seq x y z
N MET A 1 -0.43 -9.40 -35.75
CA MET A 1 -0.66 -10.25 -34.55
C MET A 1 0.21 -9.82 -33.36
N LEU A 2 1.50 -9.48 -33.56
CA LEU A 2 2.43 -9.00 -32.51
C LEU A 2 1.91 -7.86 -31.61
N LYS A 3 1.17 -6.88 -32.18
CA LYS A 3 0.61 -5.74 -31.43
C LYS A 3 -0.45 -6.14 -30.40
N LYS A 4 -1.28 -7.14 -30.69
CA LYS A 4 -2.34 -7.60 -29.77
C LYS A 4 -1.78 -8.41 -28.60
N SER A 5 -0.73 -9.22 -28.84
CA SER A 5 -0.02 -9.95 -27.79
C SER A 5 0.78 -9.02 -26.86
N LEU A 6 1.33 -7.92 -27.39
CA LEU A 6 2.03 -6.93 -26.59
C LEU A 6 1.06 -6.14 -25.69
N THR A 7 -0.12 -5.75 -26.19
CA THR A 7 -1.16 -5.10 -25.37
C THR A 7 -1.67 -6.02 -24.26
N LEU A 8 -1.82 -7.32 -24.53
CA LEU A 8 -2.21 -8.29 -23.52
C LEU A 8 -1.11 -8.50 -22.47
N ALA A 9 0.16 -8.56 -22.88
CA ALA A 9 1.31 -8.62 -21.96
C ALA A 9 1.46 -7.34 -21.12
N LEU A 10 1.18 -6.16 -21.68
CA LEU A 10 1.18 -4.87 -20.99
C LEU A 10 0.02 -4.76 -19.98
N LEU A 11 -1.17 -5.29 -20.31
CA LEU A 11 -2.34 -5.33 -19.42
C LEU A 11 -2.17 -6.38 -18.30
N LEU A 12 -1.35 -7.40 -18.54
CA LEU A 12 -0.96 -8.37 -17.51
C LEU A 12 0.15 -7.81 -16.61
N ALA A 13 1.06 -6.99 -17.14
CA ALA A 13 2.13 -6.33 -16.38
C ALA A 13 1.65 -5.11 -15.57
N SER A 14 0.51 -4.50 -15.92
CA SER A 14 -0.04 -3.34 -15.19
C SER A 14 -0.56 -3.69 -13.79
N ASN A 15 -0.72 -4.97 -13.46
CA ASN A 15 -1.13 -5.42 -12.13
C ASN A 15 0.05 -5.58 -11.15
N MET A 16 1.27 -5.18 -11.54
CA MET A 16 2.50 -5.42 -10.76
C MET A 16 3.17 -4.15 -10.20
N SER A 17 2.43 -3.04 -10.03
CA SER A 17 2.88 -1.96 -9.14
C SER A 17 1.99 -1.92 -7.90
N TYR A 18 2.07 -2.97 -7.10
CA TYR A 18 1.55 -2.96 -5.74
C TYR A 18 2.62 -2.32 -4.84
N ALA A 19 2.59 -0.99 -4.71
CA ALA A 19 3.22 -0.34 -3.57
C ALA A 19 2.22 -0.48 -2.42
N GLY A 20 2.66 -0.94 -1.23
CA GLY A 20 1.82 -1.22 -0.04
C GLY A 20 1.09 0.00 0.53
N ILE A 21 0.24 0.61 -0.31
CA ILE A 21 -0.61 1.75 -0.05
C ILE A 21 -2.04 1.22 0.00
N TRP A 22 -2.70 1.52 1.10
CA TRP A 22 -3.98 0.98 1.50
C TRP A 22 -4.98 2.11 1.70
N ALA A 23 -6.26 1.80 1.52
CA ALA A 23 -7.37 2.66 1.86
C ALA A 23 -8.33 1.89 2.79
N PRO A 24 -8.90 2.52 3.83
CA PRO A 24 -9.93 1.91 4.66
C PRO A 24 -11.22 1.72 3.85
N THR A 25 -12.03 0.71 4.20
CA THR A 25 -13.26 0.40 3.45
C THR A 25 -14.56 0.88 4.10
N ASP A 26 -14.58 1.13 5.41
CA ASP A 26 -15.81 1.49 6.15
C ASP A 26 -15.62 2.50 7.30
N GLY A 27 -14.62 3.37 7.20
CA GLY A 27 -14.39 4.46 8.15
C GLY A 27 -13.56 4.05 9.37
N ASP A 28 -13.27 2.76 9.53
CA ASP A 28 -12.22 2.24 10.37
C ASP A 28 -11.44 1.10 9.66
N SER A 29 -10.40 0.62 10.33
CA SER A 29 -9.63 -0.55 9.92
C SER A 29 -9.11 -1.28 11.15
N ASN A 30 -9.15 -2.60 11.11
CA ASN A 30 -8.79 -3.45 12.24
C ASN A 30 -7.50 -4.19 11.95
N PHE A 31 -6.52 -4.04 12.83
CA PHE A 31 -5.19 -4.62 12.69
C PHE A 31 -4.87 -5.51 13.87
N PHE A 32 -4.24 -6.66 13.61
CA PHE A 32 -3.69 -7.52 14.66
C PHE A 32 -2.61 -8.43 14.08
N ASP A 33 -1.57 -8.68 14.87
CA ASP A 33 -0.60 -9.73 14.57
C ASP A 33 -1.01 -11.06 15.21
N LEU A 34 -0.30 -12.12 14.83
CA LEU A 34 -0.59 -13.45 15.32
C LEU A 34 -0.30 -13.59 16.82
N ASP A 35 0.74 -12.90 17.32
CA ASP A 35 1.12 -12.94 18.73
C ASP A 35 0.01 -12.36 19.61
N THR A 36 -0.58 -11.23 19.20
CA THR A 36 -1.73 -10.61 19.87
C THR A 36 -2.95 -11.52 19.82
N LEU A 37 -3.21 -12.16 18.68
CA LEU A 37 -4.35 -13.06 18.53
C LEU A 37 -4.23 -14.31 19.42
N ILE A 38 -3.04 -14.92 19.49
CA ILE A 38 -2.84 -16.18 20.22
C ILE A 38 -2.59 -15.94 21.71
N PHE A 39 -1.78 -14.94 22.06
CA PHE A 39 -1.28 -14.72 23.42
C PHE A 39 -1.88 -13.48 24.09
N GLY A 40 -2.70 -12.70 23.38
CA GLY A 40 -3.31 -11.46 23.88
C GLY A 40 -2.33 -10.29 24.02
N THR A 41 -1.04 -10.49 23.72
CA THR A 41 0.00 -9.47 23.83
C THR A 41 1.04 -9.65 22.73
N SER A 42 1.67 -8.55 22.33
CA SER A 42 2.76 -8.55 21.37
C SER A 42 3.74 -7.44 21.70
N ALA A 43 4.98 -7.60 21.24
CA ALA A 43 6.00 -6.54 21.24
C ALA A 43 6.27 -6.00 19.83
N ASN A 44 5.58 -6.54 18.82
CA ASN A 44 5.71 -6.08 17.44
C ASN A 44 5.02 -4.71 17.32
N GLU A 45 5.78 -3.70 16.92
CA GLU A 45 5.28 -2.34 16.76
C GLU A 45 5.06 -2.03 15.27
N PHE A 46 3.90 -1.47 14.97
CA PHE A 46 3.45 -1.10 13.63
C PHE A 46 3.10 0.38 13.60
N GLY A 47 3.23 0.98 12.42
CA GLY A 47 3.00 2.40 12.21
C GLY A 47 2.21 2.68 10.95
N ILE A 48 1.36 3.69 11.00
CA ILE A 48 0.66 4.26 9.85
C ILE A 48 1.43 5.48 9.36
N PHE A 49 1.69 5.52 8.06
CA PHE A 49 2.40 6.58 7.36
C PHE A 49 1.53 7.19 6.26
N GLU A 50 1.89 8.40 5.81
CA GLU A 50 1.29 8.96 4.60
C GLU A 50 1.52 8.03 3.40
N ASP A 51 0.59 8.02 2.45
CA ASP A 51 0.70 7.28 1.19
C ASP A 51 1.94 7.65 0.35
N THR A 52 2.48 8.85 0.53
CA THR A 52 3.67 9.37 -0.16
C THR A 52 4.94 9.36 0.69
N ALA A 53 4.87 8.90 1.94
CA ALA A 53 6.03 8.87 2.82
C ALA A 53 7.07 7.84 2.36
N ASP A 54 8.36 8.20 2.49
CA ASP A 54 9.44 7.22 2.50
C ASP A 54 9.55 6.64 3.92
N ILE A 55 9.07 5.40 4.10
CA ILE A 55 9.02 4.73 5.41
C ILE A 55 10.40 4.64 6.08
N ALA A 56 11.48 4.52 5.31
CA ALA A 56 12.82 4.36 5.88
C ALA A 56 13.35 5.65 6.55
N SER A 57 12.79 6.81 6.21
CA SER A 57 13.25 8.13 6.67
C SER A 57 12.18 8.97 7.35
N SER A 58 10.90 8.63 7.18
CA SER A 58 9.77 9.33 7.77
C SER A 58 9.42 8.77 9.15
N LEU A 59 8.76 9.59 9.97
CA LEU A 59 8.13 9.12 11.22
C LEU A 59 6.68 8.68 10.96
N PRO A 60 6.19 7.64 11.66
CA PRO A 60 4.79 7.26 11.59
C PRO A 60 3.91 8.38 12.14
N LYS A 61 2.73 8.53 11.54
CA LYS A 61 1.67 9.42 12.04
C LYS A 61 0.98 8.81 13.24
N LEU A 62 0.76 7.50 13.22
CA LEU A 62 0.13 6.75 14.29
C LEU A 62 0.91 5.47 14.53
N VAL A 63 1.08 5.06 15.79
CA VAL A 63 1.81 3.84 16.18
C VAL A 63 0.91 2.98 17.05
N PHE A 64 1.01 1.65 16.88
CA PHE A 64 0.34 0.68 17.71
C PHE A 64 1.19 -0.58 17.89
N THR A 65 0.99 -1.29 19.00
CA THR A 65 1.71 -2.52 19.31
C THR A 65 0.75 -3.71 19.21
N GLY A 66 1.12 -4.70 18.39
CA GLY A 66 0.36 -5.92 18.20
C GLY A 66 -0.89 -5.76 17.35
N GLY A 67 -1.82 -4.91 17.79
CA GLY A 67 -3.06 -4.63 17.07
C GLY A 67 -3.72 -3.32 17.49
N ALA A 68 -4.62 -2.84 16.65
CA ALA A 68 -5.42 -1.64 16.90
C ALA A 68 -6.63 -1.61 15.97
N THR A 69 -7.70 -0.98 16.45
CA THR A 69 -8.75 -0.44 15.56
C THR A 69 -8.41 1.01 15.31
N VAL A 70 -8.28 1.39 14.04
CA VAL A 70 -7.96 2.76 13.62
C VAL A 70 -9.16 3.36 12.91
N SER A 71 -9.73 4.42 13.46
CA SER A 71 -10.79 5.19 12.82
C SER A 71 -10.22 6.26 11.88
N PHE A 72 -10.95 6.55 10.82
CA PHE A 72 -10.64 7.55 9.80
C PHE A 72 -11.81 8.52 9.68
N THR A 73 -11.59 9.78 10.02
CA THR A 73 -12.61 10.83 9.98
C THR A 73 -12.17 11.96 9.08
N GLN A 74 -12.99 12.31 8.08
CA GLN A 74 -12.68 13.41 7.18
C GLN A 74 -12.68 14.76 7.92
N ASN A 75 -11.62 15.53 7.75
CA ASN A 75 -11.44 16.87 8.32
C ASN A 75 -11.01 17.85 7.21
N GLY A 76 -12.00 18.41 6.53
CA GLY A 76 -11.78 19.25 5.35
C GLY A 76 -11.16 18.44 4.20
N LEU A 77 -9.95 18.82 3.78
CA LEU A 77 -9.17 18.11 2.76
C LEU A 77 -8.29 16.99 3.35
N ASN A 78 -8.19 16.92 4.67
CA ASN A 78 -7.34 15.97 5.38
C ASN A 78 -8.21 14.92 6.09
N TRP A 79 -7.54 13.95 6.72
CA TRP A 79 -8.21 12.88 7.44
C TRP A 79 -7.58 12.70 8.81
N ASP A 80 -8.39 12.81 9.85
CA ASP A 80 -7.97 12.51 11.21
C ASP A 80 -8.04 11.01 11.44
N ILE A 81 -6.95 10.44 11.94
CA ILE A 81 -6.82 9.04 12.29
C ILE A 81 -6.64 8.87 13.80
N SER A 82 -7.23 7.83 14.37
CA SER A 82 -7.14 7.57 15.82
C SER A 82 -7.21 6.10 16.14
N ASN A 83 -6.40 5.64 17.09
CA ASN A 83 -6.49 4.31 17.69
C ASN A 83 -7.09 4.34 19.11
N GLY A 84 -7.78 5.43 19.46
CA GLY A 84 -8.35 5.66 20.80
C GLY A 84 -7.34 6.10 21.86
N SER A 85 -6.06 5.75 21.71
CA SER A 85 -4.98 6.16 22.62
C SER A 85 -4.19 7.36 22.11
N SER A 86 -4.13 7.52 20.80
CA SER A 86 -3.42 8.58 20.09
C SER A 86 -4.18 8.95 18.83
N SER A 87 -3.94 10.16 18.33
CA SER A 87 -4.54 10.65 17.08
C SER A 87 -3.53 11.46 16.28
N ALA A 88 -3.73 11.48 14.97
CA ALA A 88 -2.92 12.20 14.01
C ALA A 88 -3.75 12.57 12.78
N THR A 89 -3.11 13.22 11.81
CA THR A 89 -3.76 13.65 10.57
C THR A 89 -2.95 13.17 9.36
N LEU A 90 -3.64 12.55 8.40
CA LEU A 90 -3.19 12.27 7.04
C LEU A 90 -3.55 13.44 6.12
N LEU A 91 -2.66 13.80 5.21
CA LEU A 91 -2.77 15.03 4.44
C LEU A 91 -3.28 14.77 3.03
N GLY A 92 -4.38 15.43 2.64
CA GLY A 92 -4.92 15.42 1.27
C GLY A 92 -5.54 14.10 0.80
N SER A 93 -5.33 13.01 1.54
CA SER A 93 -5.80 11.67 1.22
C SER A 93 -6.08 10.87 2.48
N TYR A 94 -6.92 9.85 2.36
CA TYR A 94 -7.16 8.84 3.39
C TYR A 94 -6.40 7.54 3.12
N ASN A 95 -5.62 7.52 2.03
CA ASN A 95 -4.67 6.47 1.75
C ASN A 95 -3.51 6.52 2.73
N PHE A 96 -2.97 5.36 3.05
CA PHE A 96 -1.88 5.25 3.99
C PHE A 96 -0.97 4.07 3.65
N GLN A 97 0.24 4.10 4.18
CA GLN A 97 1.12 2.93 4.19
C GLN A 97 1.21 2.38 5.61
N ILE A 98 1.54 1.09 5.72
CA ILE A 98 1.84 0.45 6.99
C ILE A 98 3.33 0.13 7.03
N GLY A 99 3.97 0.41 8.15
CA GLY A 99 5.36 0.03 8.42
C GLY A 99 5.47 -0.83 9.68
N PHE A 100 6.53 -1.63 9.75
CA PHE A 100 6.90 -2.40 10.93
C PHE A 100 8.20 -1.87 11.53
N ASN A 101 8.24 -1.67 12.84
CA ASN A 101 9.45 -1.24 13.53
C ASN A 101 10.32 -2.44 13.89
N ARG A 102 11.46 -2.57 13.20
CA ARG A 102 12.52 -3.51 13.55
C ARG A 102 13.61 -2.77 14.33
N ASN A 103 13.53 -2.84 15.65
CA ASN A 103 14.57 -2.33 16.56
C ASN A 103 14.94 -0.85 16.33
N GLY A 104 13.95 0.00 16.11
CA GLY A 104 14.12 1.43 15.84
C GLY A 104 14.24 1.80 14.37
N THR A 105 14.19 0.83 13.45
CA THR A 105 14.17 1.07 12.00
C THR A 105 12.83 0.66 11.43
N TRP A 106 12.18 1.56 10.70
CA TRP A 106 10.91 1.28 10.05
C TRP A 106 11.12 0.60 8.70
N GLU A 107 10.43 -0.52 8.51
CA GLU A 107 10.44 -1.32 7.29
C GLU A 107 9.08 -1.24 6.59
N SER A 108 9.08 -1.08 5.27
CA SER A 108 7.87 -1.14 4.46
C SER A 108 7.37 -2.58 4.33
N GLU A 109 6.10 -2.73 3.93
CA GLU A 109 5.55 -4.00 3.50
C GLU A 109 6.40 -4.60 2.37
N THR A 110 6.75 -5.89 2.51
CA THR A 110 7.50 -6.64 1.50
C THR A 110 6.55 -7.43 0.59
N THR A 111 5.46 -7.95 1.14
CA THR A 111 4.46 -8.72 0.40
C THR A 111 3.12 -8.69 1.12
N SER A 112 2.03 -8.80 0.37
CA SER A 112 0.68 -8.98 0.89
C SER A 112 -0.07 -10.10 0.16
N ALA A 113 -1.06 -10.67 0.84
CA ALA A 113 -1.94 -11.67 0.28
C ALA A 113 -3.38 -11.47 0.79
N PRO A 114 -4.41 -11.52 -0.08
CA PRO A 114 -5.79 -11.43 0.37
C PRO A 114 -6.19 -12.70 1.12
N ILE A 115 -6.99 -12.55 2.16
CA ILE A 115 -7.56 -13.65 2.94
C ILE A 115 -8.98 -13.93 2.44
N ALA A 116 -9.04 -14.57 1.28
CA ALA A 116 -10.27 -14.65 0.48
C ALA A 116 -11.50 -15.23 1.21
N PHE A 117 -11.30 -16.08 2.22
CA PHE A 117 -12.43 -16.65 2.98
C PHE A 117 -13.06 -15.68 3.99
N LEU A 118 -12.37 -14.58 4.35
CA LEU A 118 -12.88 -13.52 5.23
C LEU A 118 -13.48 -12.34 4.44
N GLY A 119 -13.34 -12.34 3.11
CA GLY A 119 -13.83 -11.30 2.23
C GLY A 119 -12.73 -10.57 1.47
N ASN A 120 -13.11 -9.57 0.67
CA ASN A 120 -12.19 -8.84 -0.20
C ASN A 120 -11.51 -7.65 0.51
N THR A 121 -11.87 -7.38 1.76
CA THR A 121 -11.33 -6.28 2.58
C THR A 121 -10.33 -6.77 3.64
N THR A 122 -9.96 -8.06 3.58
CA THR A 122 -9.07 -8.68 4.56
C THR A 122 -7.78 -9.16 3.91
N TRP A 123 -6.66 -8.76 4.50
CA TRP A 123 -5.32 -8.95 3.94
C TRP A 123 -4.34 -9.41 5.01
N GLU A 124 -3.44 -10.31 4.63
CA GLU A 124 -2.21 -10.61 5.36
C GLU A 124 -1.10 -9.75 4.76
N LEU A 125 -0.44 -8.96 5.61
CA LEU A 125 0.69 -8.11 5.26
C LEU A 125 1.95 -8.69 5.90
N ALA A 126 3.07 -8.70 5.19
CA ALA A 126 4.32 -9.22 5.70
C ALA A 126 5.49 -8.24 5.53
N PHE A 127 6.30 -8.13 6.58
CA PHE A 127 7.40 -7.17 6.71
C PHE A 127 8.73 -7.89 6.92
N GLY A 128 9.79 -7.39 6.27
CA GLY A 128 11.15 -7.92 6.34
C GLY A 128 11.51 -8.85 5.18
N SER A 129 12.69 -9.47 5.26
CA SER A 129 13.24 -10.31 4.18
C SER A 129 13.52 -11.75 4.63
N GLY A 130 13.02 -12.74 3.87
CA GLY A 130 13.33 -14.18 4.01
C GLY A 130 12.35 -14.98 4.89
N GLN A 131 12.12 -16.25 4.53
CA GLN A 131 11.29 -17.18 5.32
C GLN A 131 11.87 -17.33 6.73
N GLY A 132 11.07 -17.06 7.77
CA GLY A 132 11.45 -17.12 9.19
C GLY A 132 11.72 -15.76 9.85
N ASN A 133 11.93 -14.70 9.08
CA ASN A 133 12.12 -13.33 9.59
C ASN A 133 10.97 -12.37 9.26
N LEU A 134 9.94 -12.89 8.57
CA LEU A 134 8.74 -12.15 8.22
C LEU A 134 7.88 -11.91 9.46
N LYS A 135 7.54 -10.66 9.68
CA LYS A 135 6.52 -10.27 10.66
C LYS A 135 5.22 -10.06 9.92
N LYS A 136 4.14 -10.68 10.42
CA LYS A 136 2.83 -10.67 9.78
C LYS A 136 1.89 -9.76 10.53
N LEU A 137 1.11 -8.98 9.78
CA LEU A 137 -0.02 -8.22 10.27
C LEU A 137 -1.26 -8.62 9.49
N TYR A 138 -2.31 -8.97 10.20
CA TYR A 138 -3.63 -9.18 9.62
C TYR A 138 -4.38 -7.87 9.67
N ALA A 139 -4.89 -7.44 8.53
CA ALA A 139 -5.62 -6.21 8.37
C ALA A 139 -7.01 -6.49 7.79
N ILE A 140 -8.03 -5.98 8.45
CA ILE A 140 -9.44 -6.07 8.06
C ILE A 140 -9.92 -4.65 7.76
N ASP A 141 -10.87 -4.58 6.84
CA ASP A 141 -11.49 -3.35 6.37
C ASP A 141 -10.52 -2.42 5.65
N ILE A 142 -9.61 -3.03 4.89
CA ILE A 142 -8.68 -2.34 4.01
C ILE A 142 -8.75 -2.87 2.59
N GLN A 143 -8.44 -2.01 1.63
CA GLN A 143 -8.30 -2.37 0.23
C GLN A 143 -7.04 -1.71 -0.37
N PRO A 144 -6.47 -2.30 -1.42
CA PRO A 144 -5.43 -1.63 -2.21
C PRO A 144 -5.92 -0.27 -2.70
N SER A 145 -5.16 0.79 -2.39
CA SER A 145 -5.50 2.13 -2.86
C SER A 145 -5.56 2.16 -4.39
N GLN A 146 -6.62 2.74 -4.94
CA GLN A 146 -6.79 2.87 -6.38
C GLN A 146 -6.48 4.30 -6.78
N ALA A 147 -5.51 4.49 -7.69
CA ALA A 147 -5.04 5.80 -8.16
C ALA A 147 -6.11 6.69 -8.84
N THR A 148 -7.37 6.24 -8.94
CA THR A 148 -8.40 6.91 -9.75
C THR A 148 -9.72 7.20 -9.04
N THR A 149 -9.96 6.71 -7.82
CA THR A 149 -11.24 6.92 -7.11
C THR A 149 -11.12 7.66 -5.79
N ASP A 150 -9.92 7.74 -5.22
CA ASP A 150 -9.71 8.16 -3.82
C ASP A 150 -9.18 9.60 -3.69
N PHE A 151 -9.46 10.48 -4.68
CA PHE A 151 -8.95 11.85 -4.93
C PHE A 151 -7.88 11.96 -6.05
N PRO A 152 -7.90 13.02 -6.89
CA PRO A 152 -7.14 13.12 -8.13
C PRO A 152 -5.67 13.56 -7.93
N MET A 153 -5.01 13.10 -6.87
CA MET A 153 -3.59 13.34 -6.70
C MET A 153 -2.82 12.23 -7.42
N PRO A 154 -1.95 12.54 -8.41
CA PRO A 154 -1.21 11.52 -9.12
C PRO A 154 -0.29 10.79 -8.14
N VAL A 155 -0.64 9.55 -7.80
CA VAL A 155 0.30 8.61 -7.18
C VAL A 155 1.51 8.55 -8.11
N PRO A 156 2.74 8.84 -7.63
CA PRO A 156 3.94 8.79 -8.47
C PRO A 156 4.11 7.39 -9.05
N VAL A 157 3.65 7.19 -10.28
CA VAL A 157 3.92 5.97 -11.03
C VAL A 157 5.45 5.83 -11.14
N PRO A 158 6.03 4.67 -10.78
CA PRO A 158 7.46 4.46 -10.83
C PRO A 158 8.02 4.92 -12.19
N GLY A 159 9.18 5.58 -12.22
CA GLY A 159 9.76 6.16 -13.44
C GLY A 159 9.89 5.18 -14.62
N ALA A 160 9.85 3.88 -14.35
CA ALA A 160 9.70 2.81 -15.35
C ALA A 160 8.48 2.99 -16.26
N VAL A 161 7.35 3.50 -15.77
CA VAL A 161 6.15 3.78 -16.57
C VAL A 161 6.40 4.91 -17.58
N TRP A 162 7.13 5.95 -17.18
CA TRP A 162 7.54 7.05 -18.07
C TRP A 162 8.58 6.62 -19.10
N LEU A 163 9.57 5.82 -18.68
CA LEU A 163 10.58 5.25 -19.58
C LEU A 163 9.95 4.28 -20.58
N MET A 164 8.98 3.47 -20.16
CA MET A 164 8.27 2.55 -21.03
C MET A 164 7.33 3.30 -21.98
N GLY A 165 6.66 4.37 -21.53
CA GLY A 165 5.85 5.25 -22.36
C GLY A 165 6.66 5.98 -23.44
N SER A 166 7.82 6.54 -23.09
CA SER A 166 8.72 7.19 -24.05
C SER A 166 9.34 6.21 -25.04
N ALA A 167 9.72 5.00 -24.59
CA ALA A 167 10.21 3.94 -25.47
C ALA A 167 9.13 3.48 -26.48
N LEU A 168 7.86 3.40 -26.07
CA LEU A 168 6.72 3.09 -26.94
C LEU A 168 6.49 4.15 -28.02
N ILE A 169 6.56 5.44 -27.67
CA ILE A 169 6.45 6.54 -28.65
C ILE A 169 7.63 6.52 -29.62
N GLY A 170 8.85 6.25 -29.13
CA GLY A 170 10.05 6.07 -29.94
C GLY A 170 9.90 4.93 -30.96
N MET A 171 9.43 3.75 -30.53
CA MET A 171 9.23 2.61 -31.43
C MET A 171 8.14 2.85 -32.49
N LEU A 172 7.05 3.55 -32.14
CA LEU A 172 5.97 3.89 -33.07
C LEU A 172 6.36 4.98 -34.08
N SER A 173 7.22 5.93 -33.67
CA SER A 173 7.72 6.99 -34.54
C SER A 173 8.78 6.48 -35.53
N ILE A 174 9.64 5.53 -35.12
CA ILE A 174 10.64 4.91 -36.00
C ILE A 174 9.98 3.91 -36.98
N GLY A 175 8.93 3.20 -36.56
CA GLY A 175 8.21 2.23 -37.40
C GLY A 175 7.33 2.84 -38.51
N ARG A 176 7.27 4.18 -38.64
CA ARG A 176 6.48 4.89 -39.66
C ARG A 176 7.23 5.19 -40.97
N ARG A 177 8.42 4.62 -41.21
CA ARG A 177 8.99 4.62 -42.58
C ARG A 177 8.15 3.68 -43.46
N LYS A 178 7.18 4.27 -44.17
CA LYS A 178 6.48 3.65 -45.29
C LYS A 178 7.51 3.11 -46.27
N ILE A 179 7.43 1.81 -46.56
CA ILE A 179 7.96 1.25 -47.79
C ILE A 179 7.11 1.87 -48.91
N ALA A 180 7.72 2.78 -49.67
CA ALA A 180 7.23 3.23 -50.98
C ALA A 180 7.69 2.24 -52.04
#